data_AF-A0A0S8FB76-F1
#
_entry.id   AF-A0A0S8FB76-F1
#
_cell.length_a   1.000
_cell.length_b   1.000
_cell.length_c   1.000
_cell.angle_alpha   90.00
_cell.angle_beta   90.00
_cell.angle_gamma   90.00
#
_symmetry.space_group_name_H-M   'P 1'
#
loop_
_entity.id
_entity.type
_entity.pdbx_description
1 polymer ?
#
loop_
_entity_poly.entity_id
_entity_poly.type
_entity_poly.pdbx_seq_one_letter_code
_entity_poly.pdbx_strand_id
1 'polypeptide(L)'
;EKSLASPVTLSGIVFFTSFLPPGSTDLDDACVPPEGQGRLYAVGLAEGNALVNRDRPIDEQESPGDPEDRWEKLASAGIPAEVVSLPPKFILRPDLTVQEYPGRQRWRTFWYKEEDPGQ
;
A
#
# COMPACT_ATOMS: atom_id res chain seq x y z
N GLU A 1 -6.63 -10.77 -12.40
CA GLU A 1 -6.15 -9.69 -11.53
C GLU A 1 -5.06 -8.89 -12.26
N LYS A 2 -5.06 -7.56 -12.17
CA LYS A 2 -4.09 -6.69 -12.86
C LYS A 2 -3.79 -5.44 -12.04
N SER A 3 -2.51 -5.04 -11.96
CA SER A 3 -2.12 -3.74 -11.39
C SER A 3 -2.27 -2.62 -12.42
N LEU A 4 -2.93 -1.53 -12.01
CA LEU A 4 -3.30 -0.40 -12.89
C LEU A 4 -2.77 0.95 -12.38
N ALA A 5 -2.37 1.02 -11.11
CA ALA A 5 -1.87 2.21 -10.46
C ALA A 5 -0.35 2.14 -10.27
N SER A 6 0.31 3.30 -10.14
CA SER A 6 1.75 3.35 -9.88
C SER A 6 2.07 2.81 -8.47
N PRO A 7 3.07 1.93 -8.33
CA PRO A 7 3.51 1.44 -7.02
C PRO A 7 4.34 2.51 -6.28
N VAL A 8 4.32 2.49 -4.94
CA VAL A 8 5.19 3.30 -4.10
C VAL A 8 6.10 2.38 -3.27
N THR A 9 7.40 2.71 -3.19
CA THR A 9 8.36 1.93 -2.41
C THR A 9 8.81 2.71 -1.19
N LEU A 10 8.57 2.17 0.00
CA LEU A 10 8.90 2.80 1.29
C LEU A 10 9.59 1.78 2.19
N SER A 11 10.77 2.12 2.72
CA SER A 11 11.53 1.27 3.65
C SER A 11 11.75 -0.19 3.18
N GLY A 12 11.93 -0.40 1.87
CA GLY A 12 12.12 -1.74 1.30
C GLY A 12 10.83 -2.54 1.10
N ILE A 13 9.67 -1.92 1.32
CA ILE A 13 8.35 -2.47 1.04
C ILE A 13 7.78 -1.78 -0.21
N VAL A 14 7.28 -2.57 -1.16
CA VAL A 14 6.56 -2.11 -2.33
C VAL A 14 5.06 -2.18 -2.02
N PHE A 15 4.42 -1.02 -1.99
CA PHE A 15 2.97 -0.90 -1.89
C PHE A 15 2.37 -0.67 -3.27
N PHE A 16 1.39 -1.47 -3.64
CA PHE A 16 0.69 -1.30 -4.90
C PHE A 16 -0.71 -1.88 -4.82
N THR A 17 -1.55 -1.51 -5.78
CA THR A 17 -2.93 -1.99 -5.84
C THR A 17 -3.15 -2.80 -7.10
N SER A 18 -4.07 -3.75 -7.01
CA SER A 18 -4.53 -4.55 -8.13
C SER A 18 -6.05 -4.52 -8.22
N PHE A 19 -6.54 -4.63 -9.44
CA PHE A 19 -7.94 -4.83 -9.75
C PHE A 19 -8.20 -6.30 -10.05
N LEU A 20 -9.15 -6.88 -9.35
CA LEU A 20 -9.73 -8.19 -9.60
C LEU A 20 -11.11 -7.98 -10.25
N PRO A 21 -11.25 -8.30 -11.55
CA PRO A 21 -12.55 -8.29 -12.21
C PRO A 21 -13.53 -9.23 -11.51
N PRO A 22 -14.84 -8.95 -11.55
CA PRO A 22 -15.84 -9.86 -11.02
C PRO A 22 -15.78 -11.23 -11.70
N GLY A 23 -16.11 -12.29 -10.96
CA GLY A 23 -16.15 -13.65 -11.49
C GLY A 23 -17.40 -13.90 -12.34
N SER A 24 -17.36 -14.94 -13.18
CA SER A 24 -18.51 -15.36 -14.00
C SER A 24 -19.67 -15.97 -13.21
N THR A 25 -19.52 -16.14 -11.90
CA THR A 25 -20.54 -16.70 -10.99
C THR A 25 -21.33 -15.63 -10.23
N ASP A 26 -20.91 -14.36 -10.27
CA ASP A 26 -21.62 -13.24 -9.61
C ASP A 26 -22.75 -12.65 -10.51
N LEU A 27 -23.32 -13.48 -11.39
CA LEU A 27 -24.27 -13.06 -12.43
C LEU A 27 -25.74 -13.23 -12.02
N ASP A 28 -26.02 -13.58 -10.77
CA ASP A 28 -27.33 -14.12 -10.40
C ASP A 28 -28.49 -13.12 -10.39
N ASP A 29 -28.31 -11.79 -10.57
CA ASP A 29 -29.49 -10.89 -10.66
C ASP A 29 -29.30 -9.43 -11.13
N ALA A 30 -28.21 -9.04 -11.82
CA ALA A 30 -27.96 -7.61 -12.05
C ALA A 30 -28.05 -7.17 -13.52
N CYS A 31 -28.98 -6.24 -13.82
CA CYS A 31 -28.95 -5.38 -15.01
C CYS A 31 -27.72 -4.43 -15.05
N VAL A 32 -26.74 -4.63 -14.17
CA VAL A 32 -25.52 -3.83 -14.03
C VAL A 32 -24.35 -4.80 -13.83
N PRO A 33 -23.27 -4.69 -14.62
CA PRO A 33 -22.08 -5.49 -14.39
C PRO A 33 -21.48 -5.15 -13.02
N PRO A 34 -21.13 -6.14 -12.18
CA PRO A 34 -20.49 -5.90 -10.89
C PRO A 34 -19.15 -5.15 -11.05
N GLU A 35 -18.84 -4.27 -10.09
CA GLU A 35 -17.68 -3.37 -10.20
C GLU A 35 -16.33 -4.08 -10.00
N GLY A 36 -16.32 -5.29 -9.47
CA GLY A 36 -15.09 -6.01 -9.09
C GLY A 36 -14.48 -5.52 -7.77
N GLN A 37 -13.22 -5.89 -7.52
CA GLN A 37 -12.54 -5.66 -6.25
C GLN A 37 -11.14 -5.08 -6.42
N GLY A 38 -10.76 -4.21 -5.48
CA GLY A 38 -9.38 -3.83 -5.24
C GLY A 38 -8.69 -4.72 -4.21
N ARG A 39 -7.40 -4.98 -4.40
CA ARG A 39 -6.50 -5.46 -3.34
C ARG A 39 -5.34 -4.50 -3.14
N LEU A 40 -4.91 -4.33 -1.90
CA LEU A 40 -3.69 -3.60 -1.53
C LEU A 40 -2.60 -4.58 -1.15
N TYR A 41 -1.50 -4.54 -1.89
CA TYR A 41 -0.31 -5.34 -1.66
C TYR A 41 0.74 -4.59 -0.86
N ALA A 42 1.44 -5.30 0.01
CA ALA A 42 2.63 -4.85 0.72
C ALA A 42 3.67 -5.98 0.70
N VAL A 43 4.64 -5.88 -0.21
CA VAL A 43 5.62 -6.95 -0.45
C VAL A 43 7.05 -6.45 -0.31
N GLY A 44 7.96 -7.33 0.11
CA GLY A 44 9.38 -7.00 0.20
C GLY A 44 10.00 -6.76 -1.17
N LEU A 45 10.76 -5.68 -1.30
CA LEU A 45 11.43 -5.29 -2.54
C LEU A 45 12.45 -6.34 -3.01
N ALA A 46 13.11 -7.02 -2.07
CA ALA A 46 14.16 -7.99 -2.38
C ALA A 46 13.61 -9.35 -2.84
N GLU A 47 12.59 -9.86 -2.16
CA GLU A 47 12.16 -11.27 -2.29
C GLU A 47 10.68 -11.44 -2.62
N GLY A 48 9.88 -10.36 -2.64
CA GLY A 48 8.43 -10.44 -2.84
C GLY A 48 7.67 -11.15 -1.72
N ASN A 49 8.29 -11.28 -0.54
CA ASN A 49 7.72 -11.86 0.67
C ASN A 49 6.78 -10.88 1.40
N ALA A 50 5.97 -11.39 2.32
CA ALA A 50 5.16 -10.54 3.20
C ALA A 50 6.08 -9.92 4.27
N LEU A 51 6.28 -8.60 4.22
CA LEU A 51 6.99 -7.85 5.26
C LEU A 51 6.06 -7.19 6.28
N VAL A 52 4.74 -7.23 6.02
CA VAL A 52 3.71 -6.71 6.90
C VAL A 52 2.80 -7.88 7.25
N ASN A 53 2.99 -8.46 8.44
CA ASN A 53 2.05 -9.38 9.06
C ASN A 53 0.77 -8.59 9.42
N ARG A 54 -0.38 -9.03 8.93
CA ARG A 54 -1.66 -8.32 9.09
C ARG A 54 -2.43 -8.79 10.33
N ASP A 55 -2.00 -9.88 10.95
CA ASP A 55 -2.58 -10.45 12.16
C ASP A 55 -1.92 -9.93 13.45
N ARG A 56 -0.87 -9.11 13.32
CA ARG A 56 -0.07 -8.60 14.43
C ARG A 56 -0.01 -7.07 14.42
N PRO A 57 0.14 -6.44 15.60
CA PRO A 57 0.39 -5.00 15.66
C PRO A 57 1.76 -4.67 15.03
N ILE A 58 1.92 -3.40 14.63
CA ILE A 58 3.05 -2.95 13.80
C ILE A 58 4.42 -3.05 14.48
N ASP A 59 4.44 -3.04 15.80
CA ASP A 59 5.62 -3.16 16.67
C ASP A 59 6.02 -4.61 16.96
N GLU A 60 5.15 -5.57 16.65
CA GLU A 60 5.36 -7.02 16.83
C GLU A 60 5.46 -7.75 15.47
N GLN A 61 6.03 -7.08 14.46
CA GLN A 61 6.17 -7.62 13.12
C GLN A 61 7.26 -8.71 13.08
N GLU A 62 6.88 -9.92 12.70
CA GLU A 62 7.80 -11.00 12.34
C GLU A 62 7.98 -11.06 10.82
N SER A 63 9.21 -11.25 10.36
CA SER A 63 9.54 -11.25 8.92
C SER A 63 10.38 -12.47 8.54
N PRO A 64 10.05 -13.18 7.44
CA PRO A 64 8.86 -12.99 6.60
C PRO A 64 7.57 -13.45 7.30
N GLY A 65 6.47 -12.75 7.06
CA GLY A 65 5.12 -13.18 7.44
C GLY A 65 4.57 -14.25 6.49
N ASP A 66 3.29 -14.61 6.67
CA ASP A 66 2.65 -15.63 5.85
C ASP A 66 2.44 -15.15 4.40
N PRO A 67 2.48 -16.02 3.38
CA PRO A 67 2.28 -15.59 2.00
C PRO A 67 0.96 -14.85 1.74
N GLU A 68 -0.08 -15.14 2.52
CA GLU A 68 -1.39 -14.48 2.41
C GLU A 68 -1.38 -13.05 2.97
N ASP A 69 -0.45 -12.71 3.86
CA ASP A 69 -0.30 -11.35 4.41
C ASP A 69 0.13 -10.32 3.35
N ARG A 70 0.63 -10.78 2.19
CA ARG A 70 1.09 -9.92 1.09
C ARG A 70 0.00 -8.97 0.60
N TRP A 71 -1.28 -9.30 0.81
CA TRP A 71 -2.38 -8.52 0.30
C TRP A 71 -3.54 -8.40 1.31
N GLU A 72 -4.33 -7.35 1.17
CA GLU A 72 -5.66 -7.28 1.77
C GLU A 72 -6.70 -6.85 0.75
N LYS A 73 -7.94 -7.23 1.03
CA LYS A 73 -9.10 -6.75 0.31
C LYS A 73 -9.36 -5.28 0.65
N LEU A 74 -9.45 -4.43 -0.36
CA LEU A 74 -9.86 -3.03 -0.16
C LEU A 74 -11.37 -2.94 0.03
N ALA A 75 -11.80 -1.99 0.86
CA ALA A 75 -13.22 -1.66 1.04
C ALA A 75 -13.80 -0.88 -0.15
N SER A 76 -12.94 -0.23 -0.94
CA SER A 76 -13.34 0.43 -2.18
C SER A 76 -13.64 -0.60 -3.29
N ALA A 77 -14.75 -0.38 -3.99
CA ALA A 77 -15.13 -1.15 -5.16
C ALA A 77 -14.45 -0.60 -6.43
N GLY A 78 -14.45 -1.40 -7.49
CA GLY A 78 -13.90 -0.98 -8.77
C GLY A 78 -12.37 -0.94 -8.82
N ILE A 79 -11.86 -0.07 -9.69
CA ILE A 79 -10.42 0.10 -9.90
C ILE A 79 -9.85 0.93 -8.75
N PRO A 80 -8.94 0.38 -7.92
CA PRO A 80 -8.37 1.11 -6.81
C PRO A 80 -7.43 2.22 -7.29
N ALA A 81 -7.43 3.34 -6.56
CA ALA A 81 -6.43 4.39 -6.71
C ALA A 81 -5.03 3.91 -6.30
N GLU A 82 -4.03 4.77 -6.52
CA GLU A 82 -2.68 4.55 -6.01
C GLU A 82 -2.58 4.74 -4.50
N VAL A 83 -1.51 4.19 -3.92
CA VAL A 83 -1.15 4.41 -2.51
C VAL A 83 -0.32 5.67 -2.41
N VAL A 84 -0.69 6.58 -1.50
CA VAL A 84 0.04 7.83 -1.30
C VAL A 84 0.87 7.76 -0.03
N SER A 85 2.16 8.12 -0.10
CA SER A 85 3.01 8.20 1.08
C SER A 85 2.63 9.40 1.95
N LEU A 86 2.43 9.16 3.25
CA LEU A 86 2.29 10.18 4.28
C LEU A 86 3.49 10.06 5.24
N PRO A 87 4.61 10.74 4.94
CA PRO A 87 5.78 10.71 5.80
C PRO A 87 5.41 11.14 7.23
N PRO A 88 6.02 10.53 8.26
CA PRO A 88 7.22 9.71 8.14
C PRO A 88 7.01 8.18 8.10
N LYS A 89 5.87 7.63 8.54
CA LYS A 89 5.59 6.17 8.60
C LYS A 89 4.19 5.75 8.19
N PHE A 90 3.46 6.62 7.49
CA PHE A 90 2.10 6.33 7.11
C PHE A 90 1.94 6.26 5.59
N ILE A 91 0.89 5.56 5.17
CA ILE A 91 0.35 5.61 3.83
C ILE A 91 -1.12 5.97 3.91
N LEU A 92 -1.61 6.71 2.91
CA LEU A 92 -3.02 6.85 2.64
C LEU A 92 -3.42 5.75 1.66
N ARG A 93 -4.37 4.92 2.09
CA ARG A 93 -4.92 3.82 1.31
C ARG A 93 -6.01 4.30 0.35
N PRO A 94 -6.29 3.54 -0.73
CA PRO A 94 -7.38 3.86 -1.67
C PRO A 94 -8.79 3.87 -1.06
N ASP A 95 -8.96 3.28 0.12
CA ASP A 95 -10.22 3.30 0.88
C ASP A 95 -10.29 4.46 1.88
N LEU A 96 -9.42 5.47 1.73
CA LEU A 96 -9.35 6.67 2.56
C LEU A 96 -8.96 6.41 4.02
N THR A 97 -8.40 5.23 4.31
CA THR A 97 -7.85 4.92 5.63
C THR A 97 -6.35 5.18 5.67
N VAL A 98 -5.85 5.57 6.85
CA VAL A 98 -4.42 5.76 7.08
C VAL A 98 -3.86 4.51 7.73
N GLN A 99 -2.79 3.96 7.15
CA GLN A 99 -2.12 2.77 7.65
C GLN A 99 -0.66 3.10 8.01
N GLU A 100 -0.21 2.61 9.17
CA GLU A 100 1.20 2.60 9.53
C GLU A 100 1.92 1.40 8.89
N TYR A 101 3.19 1.57 8.50
CA TYR A 101 4.02 0.48 7.96
C TYR A 101 5.31 0.29 8.78
N PRO A 102 5.87 -0.93 8.83
CA PRO A 102 7.11 -1.19 9.56
C PRO A 102 8.26 -0.60 8.74
N GLY A 103 8.77 0.56 9.17
CA GLY A 103 9.76 1.29 8.40
C GLY A 103 10.48 2.35 9.22
N ARG A 104 11.74 2.60 8.86
CA ARG A 104 12.52 3.66 9.49
C ARG A 104 11.96 5.02 9.07
N GLN A 105 11.74 5.88 10.06
CA GLN A 105 11.45 7.29 9.90
C GLN A 105 12.54 7.94 9.02
N ARG A 106 12.18 8.40 7.82
CA ARG A 106 13.07 9.27 7.03
C ARG A 106 12.67 10.72 7.26
N TRP A 107 13.51 11.44 8.00
CA TRP A 107 13.42 12.89 8.09
C TRP A 107 13.94 13.49 6.79
N ARG A 108 13.15 14.37 6.17
CA ARG A 108 13.65 15.22 5.09
C ARG A 108 14.51 16.31 5.73
N THR A 109 15.83 16.15 5.67
CA THR A 109 16.76 17.22 6.03
C THR A 109 16.88 18.14 4.82
N PHE A 110 16.42 19.38 4.95
CA PHE A 110 16.67 20.44 3.99
C PHE A 110 17.88 21.25 4.46
N TRP A 111 18.85 21.47 3.58
CA TRP A 111 19.93 22.42 3.83
C TRP A 111 19.47 23.78 3.32
N TYR A 112 19.44 24.80 4.18
CA TYR A 112 19.38 26.20 3.75
C TYR A 112 20.78 26.78 3.86
N LYS A 113 21.21 27.51 2.82
CA LYS A 113 22.47 28.26 2.85
C LYS A 113 22.20 29.57 3.58
N GLU A 114 22.76 29.76 4.76
CA GLU A 114 22.89 31.10 5.35
C GLU A 114 23.84 31.91 4.46
N GLU A 115 23.36 33.02 3.91
CA GLU A 115 24.23 34.01 3.30
C GLU A 115 24.86 34.85 4.42
N ASP A 116 26.19 34.78 4.50
CA ASP A 116 26.98 35.56 5.44
C ASP A 116 26.73 37.05 5.18
N PRO A 117 26.22 37.83 6.16
CA PRO A 117 26.10 39.27 5.99
C PRO A 117 27.51 39.86 5.98
N GLY A 118 28.00 40.11 4.76
CA GLY A 118 29.32 40.68 4.50
C GLY A 118 29.67 41.84 5.44
N GLN A 119 30.84 41.71 6.05
CA GLN A 119 31.45 42.62 7.00
C GLN A 119 31.94 43.92 6.35
#